data_AF-A0A396IT42-F1
#
_entry.id   AF-A0A396IT42-F1
#
_cell.length_a   1.000
_cell.length_b   1.000
_cell.length_c   1.000
_cell.angle_alpha   90.00
_cell.angle_beta   90.00
_cell.angle_gamma   90.00
#
_symmetry.space_group_name_H-M   'P 1'
#
loop_
_entity.id
_entity.type
_entity.pdbx_description
1 polymer ?
#
loop_
_entity_poly.entity_id
_entity_poly.type
_entity_poly.pdbx_seq_one_letter_code
_entity_poly.pdbx_strand_id
1 'polypeptide(L)'
;MSMSIFSRLDPDIMHTHILPRLDGTTLIVLFSVCSELRHMICHNNEDLWRNICTSKWPSLLKDPIVHNVISTFPGGYRSFFSDAFPSLHHLNNSHCSYPLTIDLIHAVDIYIHGEYLTSSVRVQSLNTDCLSSSDLFHLTFDDLNMSHIHTKEWKEEDVLKNLWTLLKLSWIVIDPIRKRAANLLRSSCEPVRVSQRNHERGLGEHTIQYELVMAG
;
A
#
# COMPACT_ATOMS: atom_id res chain seq x y z
N MET A 1 3.38 -5.06 41.68
CA MET A 1 3.46 -4.87 40.21
C MET A 1 3.78 -6.21 39.60
N SER A 2 2.91 -6.74 38.74
CA SER A 2 3.17 -7.99 38.00
C SER A 2 4.28 -7.72 36.99
N MET A 3 5.49 -8.23 37.21
CA MET A 3 6.54 -8.22 36.18
C MET A 3 6.07 -9.09 35.01
N SER A 4 5.90 -8.48 33.85
CA SER A 4 5.62 -9.21 32.62
C SER A 4 6.81 -10.12 32.31
N ILE A 5 6.60 -11.30 31.72
CA ILE A 5 7.71 -12.17 31.31
C ILE A 5 8.66 -11.45 30.33
N PHE A 6 8.12 -10.46 29.60
CA PHE A 6 8.86 -9.61 28.66
C PHE A 6 9.86 -8.69 29.35
N SER A 7 9.54 -8.17 30.54
CA SER A 7 10.47 -7.35 31.35
C SER A 7 11.70 -8.13 31.86
N ARG A 8 11.68 -9.47 31.76
CA ARG A 8 12.80 -10.36 32.13
C ARG A 8 13.65 -10.77 30.93
N LEU A 9 13.20 -10.47 29.70
CA LEU A 9 13.96 -10.77 28.49
C LEU A 9 14.94 -9.63 28.21
N ASP A 10 16.12 -10.00 27.68
CA ASP A 10 17.07 -9.01 27.19
C ASP A 10 16.44 -8.22 26.03
N PRO A 11 16.46 -6.87 26.05
CA PRO A 11 15.94 -6.05 24.97
C PRO A 11 16.49 -6.44 23.59
N ASP A 12 17.75 -6.87 23.50
CA ASP A 12 18.36 -7.24 22.23
C ASP A 12 17.69 -8.46 21.61
N ILE A 13 17.28 -9.44 22.42
CA ILE A 13 16.54 -10.62 21.92
C ILE A 13 15.20 -10.18 21.33
N MET A 14 14.53 -9.24 21.99
CA MET A 14 13.27 -8.70 21.49
C MET A 14 13.47 -7.97 20.16
N HIS A 15 14.44 -7.05 20.08
CA HIS A 15 14.68 -6.23 18.89
C HIS A 15 15.26 -7.02 17.71
N THR A 16 16.10 -8.02 17.95
CA THR A 16 16.83 -8.74 16.88
C THR A 16 16.17 -10.05 16.47
N HIS A 17 15.42 -10.70 17.36
CA HIS A 17 14.92 -12.06 17.11
C HIS A 17 13.40 -12.19 17.14
N ILE A 18 12.71 -11.38 17.95
CA ILE A 18 11.26 -11.49 18.12
C ILE A 18 10.54 -10.51 17.22
N LEU A 19 10.72 -9.20 17.42
CA LEU A 19 9.99 -8.16 16.68
C LEU A 19 10.16 -8.25 15.16
N PRO A 20 11.35 -8.54 14.59
CA PRO A 20 11.53 -8.65 13.14
C PRO A 20 10.80 -9.82 12.47
N ARG A 21 10.31 -10.79 13.26
CA ARG A 21 9.59 -11.96 12.75
C ARG A 21 8.07 -11.78 12.77
N LEU A 22 7.58 -10.66 13.31
CA LEU A 22 6.16 -10.38 13.43
C LEU A 22 5.70 -9.52 12.26
N ASP A 23 4.48 -9.77 11.79
CA ASP A 23 3.86 -8.91 10.79
C ASP A 23 3.39 -7.60 11.43
N GLY A 24 3.19 -6.57 10.60
CA GLY A 24 2.77 -5.25 11.09
C GLY A 24 1.46 -5.28 11.89
N THR A 25 0.53 -6.19 11.57
CA THR A 25 -0.73 -6.33 12.33
C THR A 25 -0.45 -6.81 13.74
N THR A 26 0.35 -7.88 13.89
CA THR A 26 0.72 -8.41 15.20
C THR A 26 1.49 -7.37 16.03
N LEU A 27 2.34 -6.57 15.39
CA LEU A 27 3.06 -5.48 16.08
C LEU A 27 2.12 -4.38 16.61
N ILE A 28 1.09 -3.99 15.84
CA ILE A 28 0.05 -3.07 16.33
C ILE A 28 -0.71 -3.69 17.52
N VAL A 29 -1.05 -4.97 17.45
CA VAL A 29 -1.71 -5.66 18.58
C VAL A 29 -0.81 -5.63 19.81
N LEU A 30 0.47 -5.98 19.69
CA LEU A 30 1.43 -5.94 20.80
C LEU A 30 1.61 -4.53 21.39
N PHE A 31 1.57 -3.50 20.56
CA PHE A 31 1.62 -2.11 21.00
C PHE A 31 0.48 -1.76 21.99
N SER A 32 -0.68 -2.39 21.85
CA SER A 32 -1.84 -2.17 22.74
C SER A 32 -1.77 -2.93 24.07
N VAL A 33 -0.88 -3.93 24.19
CA VAL A 33 -0.83 -4.84 25.35
C VAL A 33 -0.29 -4.16 26.60
N CYS A 34 0.83 -3.44 26.50
CA CYS A 34 1.42 -2.70 27.62
C CYS A 34 2.33 -1.56 27.16
N SER A 35 2.64 -0.63 28.08
CA SER A 35 3.50 0.53 27.80
C SER A 35 4.94 0.16 27.46
N GLU A 36 5.44 -0.95 28.00
CA GLU A 36 6.80 -1.45 27.78
C GLU A 36 6.96 -1.96 26.33
N LEU A 37 6.07 -2.84 25.87
CA LEU A 37 6.05 -3.30 24.47
C LEU A 37 5.84 -2.13 23.50
N ARG A 38 4.94 -1.20 23.84
CA ARG A 38 4.78 0.04 23.07
C ARG A 38 6.10 0.80 22.94
N HIS A 39 6.79 1.04 24.05
CA HIS A 39 8.06 1.76 24.05
C HIS A 39 9.10 1.01 23.19
N MET A 40 9.22 -0.30 23.37
CA MET A 40 10.13 -1.13 22.61
C MET A 40 9.83 -1.10 21.12
N ILE A 41 8.57 -1.17 20.70
CA ILE A 41 8.16 -1.18 19.28
C ILE A 41 8.33 0.19 18.62
N CYS A 42 8.10 1.29 19.34
CA CYS A 42 8.16 2.64 18.79
C CYS A 42 9.55 3.26 18.77
N HIS A 43 10.42 2.88 19.69
CA HIS A 43 11.72 3.52 19.84
C HIS A 43 12.79 2.75 19.07
N ASN A 44 13.61 3.48 18.29
CA ASN A 44 14.78 2.95 17.58
C ASN A 44 14.52 1.76 16.62
N ASN A 45 13.33 1.70 16.00
CA ASN A 45 12.91 0.59 15.11
C ASN A 45 12.51 1.07 13.71
N GLU A 46 13.12 2.13 13.19
CA GLU A 46 12.78 2.66 11.86
C GLU A 46 13.04 1.61 10.75
N ASP A 47 14.11 0.82 10.86
CA ASP A 47 14.40 -0.27 9.91
C ASP A 47 13.33 -1.37 9.94
N LEU A 48 12.84 -1.72 11.13
CA LEU A 48 11.76 -2.70 11.30
C LEU A 48 10.50 -2.23 10.56
N TRP A 49 10.06 -0.99 10.82
CA TRP A 49 8.87 -0.44 10.18
C TRP A 49 9.06 -0.23 8.69
N ARG A 50 10.26 0.17 8.24
CA ARG A 50 10.59 0.24 6.81
C ARG A 50 10.44 -1.12 6.16
N ASN A 51 11.03 -2.17 6.73
CA ASN A 51 10.98 -3.53 6.19
C ASN A 51 9.54 -4.07 6.13
N ILE A 52 8.74 -3.80 7.15
CA ILE A 52 7.32 -4.16 7.16
C ILE A 52 6.56 -3.46 6.03
N CYS A 53 6.77 -2.15 5.86
CA CYS A 53 6.10 -1.38 4.83
C CYS A 53 6.52 -1.81 3.43
N THR A 54 7.81 -1.99 3.18
CA THR A 54 8.33 -2.37 1.86
C THR A 54 8.01 -3.83 1.51
N SER A 55 7.90 -4.71 2.51
CA SER A 55 7.39 -6.07 2.33
C SER A 55 5.90 -6.07 1.97
N LYS A 56 5.10 -5.19 2.58
CA LYS A 56 3.66 -5.09 2.32
C LYS A 56 3.35 -4.33 1.02
N TRP A 57 4.16 -3.34 0.68
CA TRP A 57 4.00 -2.44 -0.47
C TRP A 57 5.35 -2.30 -1.22
N PRO A 58 5.66 -3.21 -2.15
CA PRO A 58 6.91 -3.21 -2.91
C PRO A 58 7.15 -1.92 -3.71
N SER A 59 6.10 -1.21 -4.09
CA SER A 59 6.13 0.10 -4.76
C SER A 59 6.99 1.12 -4.03
N LEU A 60 7.06 1.04 -2.70
CA LEU A 60 7.87 1.94 -1.87
C LEU A 60 9.39 1.79 -2.09
N LEU A 61 9.85 0.70 -2.72
CA LEU A 61 11.24 0.46 -3.08
C LEU A 61 11.62 1.00 -4.47
N LYS A 62 10.64 1.32 -5.32
CA LYS A 62 10.91 1.65 -6.73
C LYS A 62 11.44 3.07 -6.94
N ASP A 63 10.99 4.01 -6.11
CA ASP A 63 11.29 5.43 -6.30
C ASP A 63 11.87 6.06 -5.02
N PRO A 64 13.08 6.64 -5.07
CA PRO A 64 13.67 7.36 -3.95
C PRO A 64 12.78 8.49 -3.39
N ILE A 65 11.91 9.10 -4.21
CA ILE A 65 10.99 10.15 -3.80
C ILE A 65 10.08 9.65 -2.67
N VAL A 66 9.61 8.41 -2.76
CA VAL A 66 8.72 7.82 -1.74
C VAL A 66 9.44 7.71 -0.41
N HIS A 67 10.66 7.20 -0.40
CA HIS A 67 11.47 7.09 0.81
C HIS A 67 11.75 8.47 1.42
N ASN A 68 12.14 9.44 0.59
CA ASN A 68 12.41 10.81 1.02
C ASN A 68 11.17 11.42 1.67
N VAL A 69 9.99 11.29 1.05
CA VAL A 69 8.74 11.82 1.60
C VAL A 69 8.38 11.14 2.91
N ILE A 70 8.38 9.79 2.97
CA ILE A 70 8.04 9.05 4.20
C ILE A 70 9.00 9.39 5.34
N SER A 71 10.29 9.62 5.06
CA SER A 71 11.25 10.03 6.08
C SER A 71 10.90 11.36 6.75
N THR A 72 10.10 12.22 6.10
CA THR A 72 9.65 13.50 6.68
C THR A 72 8.42 13.38 7.58
N PHE A 73 7.78 12.19 7.62
CA PHE A 73 6.58 11.95 8.41
C PHE A 73 6.89 12.02 9.92
N PRO A 74 5.92 12.45 10.75
CA PRO A 74 6.10 12.45 12.20
C PRO A 74 6.14 11.00 12.70
N GLY A 75 7.33 10.37 12.72
CA GLY A 75 7.52 8.95 13.03
C GLY A 75 7.76 8.04 11.81
N GLY A 76 8.12 8.61 10.65
CA GLY A 76 8.64 7.85 9.52
C GLY A 76 7.72 6.74 9.01
N TYR A 77 8.30 5.57 8.76
CA TYR A 77 7.58 4.41 8.22
C TYR A 77 6.52 3.86 9.18
N ARG A 78 6.69 4.05 10.50
CA ARG A 78 5.68 3.64 11.48
C ARG A 78 4.39 4.43 11.30
N SER A 79 4.48 5.74 11.16
CA SER A 79 3.32 6.62 10.99
C SER A 79 2.69 6.41 9.62
N PHE A 80 3.51 6.23 8.58
CA PHE A 80 3.04 5.80 7.27
C PHE A 80 2.26 4.47 7.35
N PHE A 81 2.78 3.47 8.06
CA PHE A 81 2.07 2.20 8.23
C PHE A 81 0.72 2.40 8.92
N SER A 82 0.68 3.17 10.02
CA SER A 82 -0.54 3.46 10.76
C SER A 82 -1.59 4.17 9.91
N ASP A 83 -1.16 5.08 9.03
CA ASP A 83 -2.00 5.86 8.12
C ASP A 83 -2.59 4.99 7.00
N ALA A 84 -1.77 4.09 6.44
CA ALA A 84 -2.15 3.19 5.36
C ALA A 84 -2.84 1.90 5.85
N PHE A 85 -2.77 1.58 7.15
CA PHE A 85 -3.42 0.41 7.70
C PHE A 85 -4.94 0.62 7.75
N PRO A 86 -5.75 -0.37 7.34
CA PRO A 86 -7.21 -0.28 7.39
C PRO A 86 -7.71 -0.38 8.85
N SER A 87 -7.47 0.66 9.65
CA SER A 87 -8.05 0.83 10.97
C SER A 87 -9.22 1.79 10.89
N LEU A 88 -10.32 1.44 11.58
CA LEU A 88 -11.47 2.32 11.76
C LEU A 88 -11.02 3.60 12.47
N HIS A 89 -11.22 4.73 11.80
CA HIS A 89 -11.14 6.09 12.34
C HIS A 89 -9.77 6.60 12.81
N HIS A 90 -9.23 7.55 12.04
CA HIS A 90 -9.09 8.94 12.48
C HIS A 90 -9.06 9.83 11.24
N LEU A 91 -10.25 10.20 10.73
CA LEU A 91 -10.43 11.47 10.02
C LEU A 91 -10.23 12.57 11.07
N ASN A 92 -8.98 12.77 11.51
CA ASN A 92 -8.66 13.96 12.25
C ASN A 92 -8.72 15.06 11.20
N ASN A 93 -9.88 15.71 11.11
CA ASN A 93 -10.14 16.83 10.23
C ASN A 93 -9.35 18.02 10.78
N SER A 94 -8.03 17.97 10.66
CA SER A 94 -7.22 19.16 10.78
C SER A 94 -7.58 20.00 9.57
N HIS A 95 -8.34 21.07 9.81
CA HIS A 95 -8.56 22.13 8.83
C HIS A 95 -7.18 22.71 8.48
N CYS A 96 -6.56 22.14 7.45
CA CYS A 96 -5.38 22.70 6.83
C CYS A 96 -5.82 23.29 5.50
N SER A 97 -5.57 24.59 5.34
CA SER A 97 -5.66 25.25 4.04
C SER A 97 -4.71 24.53 3.09
N TYR A 98 -5.25 23.92 2.06
CA TYR A 98 -4.43 23.34 1.01
C TYR A 98 -3.85 24.46 0.13
N PRO A 99 -2.64 24.30 -0.39
CA PRO A 99 -2.18 25.12 -1.49
C PRO A 99 -3.05 24.89 -2.73
N LEU A 100 -3.03 25.85 -3.67
CA LEU A 100 -3.83 25.83 -4.89
C LEU A 100 -3.65 24.51 -5.67
N THR A 101 -2.44 23.96 -5.67
CA THR A 101 -2.07 22.68 -6.28
C THR A 101 -1.40 21.75 -5.27
N ILE A 102 -1.80 20.48 -5.25
CA ILE A 102 -1.25 19.44 -4.39
C ILE A 102 -0.68 18.33 -5.27
N ASP A 103 0.58 17.96 -5.05
CA ASP A 103 1.17 16.78 -5.67
C ASP A 103 0.97 15.57 -4.75
N LEU A 104 0.13 14.63 -5.18
CA LEU A 104 -0.09 13.36 -4.49
C LEU A 104 0.77 12.28 -5.14
N ILE A 105 1.32 11.39 -4.30
CA ILE A 105 2.08 10.23 -4.79
C ILE A 105 1.20 8.99 -4.68
N HIS A 106 1.01 8.31 -5.80
CA HIS A 106 0.26 7.07 -5.92
C HIS A 106 1.24 5.91 -6.00
N ALA A 107 1.26 5.11 -4.93
CA ALA A 107 2.01 3.87 -4.82
C ALA A 107 1.06 2.69 -5.04
N VAL A 108 1.24 1.98 -6.14
CA VAL A 108 0.32 0.92 -6.59
C VAL A 108 1.08 -0.38 -6.73
N ASP A 109 0.52 -1.46 -6.18
CA ASP A 109 1.06 -2.82 -6.22
C ASP A 109 -0.02 -3.79 -6.71
N ILE A 110 0.31 -4.63 -7.70
CA ILE A 110 -0.55 -5.68 -8.22
C ILE A 110 0.04 -7.04 -7.87
N TYR A 111 -0.82 -7.93 -7.37
CA TYR A 111 -0.50 -9.30 -7.02
C TYR A 111 -1.40 -10.27 -7.77
N ILE A 112 -0.88 -11.45 -8.10
CA ILE A 112 -1.63 -12.59 -8.64
C ILE A 112 -1.42 -13.78 -7.72
N HIS A 113 -2.49 -14.35 -7.19
CA HIS A 113 -2.41 -15.50 -6.27
C HIS A 113 -1.47 -15.27 -5.07
N GLY A 114 -1.36 -14.01 -4.61
CA GLY A 114 -0.44 -13.61 -3.54
C GLY A 114 1.01 -13.37 -3.97
N GLU A 115 1.37 -13.70 -5.21
CA GLU A 115 2.68 -13.38 -5.79
C GLU A 115 2.69 -11.98 -6.39
N TYR A 116 3.83 -11.31 -6.27
CA TYR A 116 4.04 -9.97 -6.81
C TYR A 116 4.10 -10.01 -8.34
N LEU A 117 3.29 -9.18 -9.00
CA LEU A 117 3.29 -9.04 -10.45
C LEU A 117 4.03 -7.76 -10.87
N THR A 118 3.55 -6.61 -10.41
CA THR A 118 4.15 -5.31 -10.76
C THR A 118 3.80 -4.24 -9.72
N SER A 119 4.62 -3.19 -9.69
CA SER A 119 4.35 -1.97 -8.93
C SER A 119 4.53 -0.75 -9.80
N SER A 120 3.86 0.34 -9.44
CA SER A 120 4.09 1.65 -10.04
C SER A 120 4.08 2.71 -8.96
N VAL A 121 4.91 3.73 -9.16
CA VAL A 121 4.85 4.98 -8.40
C VAL A 121 4.56 6.07 -9.42
N ARG A 122 3.55 6.89 -9.15
CA ARG A 122 3.18 8.04 -10.00
C ARG A 122 2.94 9.27 -9.13
N VAL A 123 3.35 10.42 -9.61
CA VAL A 123 3.03 11.72 -8.99
C VAL A 123 1.91 12.36 -9.78
N GLN A 124 0.85 12.81 -9.11
CA GLN A 124 -0.30 13.45 -9.72
C GLN A 124 -0.53 14.81 -9.07
N SER A 125 -0.48 15.87 -9.89
CA SER A 125 -0.82 17.23 -9.47
C SER A 125 -2.32 17.45 -9.55
N LEU A 126 -2.94 17.81 -8.44
CA LEU A 126 -4.37 18.09 -8.33
C LEU A 126 -4.59 19.58 -8.05
N ASN A 127 -5.43 20.22 -8.85
CA ASN A 127 -5.90 21.57 -8.57
C ASN A 127 -7.10 21.49 -7.61
N THR A 128 -7.00 22.18 -6.48
CA THR A 128 -8.04 22.20 -5.43
C THR A 128 -9.37 22.77 -5.90
N ASP A 129 -9.37 23.58 -6.97
CA ASP A 129 -10.58 24.12 -7.61
C ASP A 129 -11.39 23.06 -8.41
N CYS A 130 -10.80 21.89 -8.67
CA CYS A 130 -11.38 20.85 -9.54
C CYS A 130 -11.42 19.49 -8.82
N LEU A 131 -11.85 19.46 -7.56
CA LEU A 131 -12.23 18.22 -6.87
C LEU A 131 -13.62 17.76 -7.35
N SER A 132 -13.75 17.54 -8.66
CA SER A 132 -14.86 16.78 -9.22
C SER A 132 -14.60 15.31 -8.92
N SER A 133 -15.54 14.64 -8.26
CA SER A 133 -15.43 13.25 -7.77
C SER A 133 -15.18 12.22 -8.88
N SER A 134 -15.27 12.64 -10.15
CA SER A 134 -15.32 11.77 -11.32
C SER A 134 -14.01 11.69 -12.10
N ASP A 135 -13.07 12.62 -11.90
CA ASP A 135 -11.83 12.67 -12.69
C ASP A 135 -10.71 11.81 -12.10
N LEU A 136 -10.96 11.17 -10.96
CA LEU A 136 -9.85 10.99 -10.04
C LEU A 136 -8.87 9.90 -10.47
N PHE A 137 -9.26 8.79 -11.11
CA PHE A 137 -8.35 7.64 -11.17
C PHE A 137 -8.50 6.75 -12.41
N HIS A 138 -7.79 7.08 -13.51
CA HIS A 138 -7.56 6.15 -14.61
C HIS A 138 -6.14 5.56 -14.52
N LEU A 139 -6.02 4.33 -14.03
CA LEU A 139 -4.77 3.58 -14.10
C LEU A 139 -4.79 2.72 -15.36
N THR A 140 -3.97 3.08 -16.36
CA THR A 140 -3.56 2.14 -17.41
C THR A 140 -2.30 1.42 -16.97
N PHE A 141 -2.34 0.09 -17.06
CA PHE A 141 -1.17 -0.76 -16.94
C PHE A 141 -0.85 -1.25 -18.34
N ASP A 142 0.16 -0.67 -18.97
CA ASP A 142 0.46 -0.93 -20.38
C ASP A 142 1.32 -2.21 -20.56
N ASP A 143 1.96 -2.69 -19.49
CA ASP A 143 2.92 -3.81 -19.57
C ASP A 143 2.71 -4.87 -18.46
N LEU A 144 1.52 -5.45 -18.38
CA LEU A 144 1.35 -6.67 -17.60
C LEU A 144 1.99 -7.82 -18.38
N ASN A 145 3.27 -8.09 -18.10
CA ASN A 145 3.96 -9.25 -18.66
C ASN A 145 3.45 -10.53 -17.99
N MET A 146 2.35 -11.06 -18.50
CA MET A 146 1.66 -12.25 -17.99
C MET A 146 2.36 -13.57 -18.36
N SER A 147 3.59 -13.51 -18.88
CA SER A 147 4.34 -14.68 -19.36
C SER A 147 4.63 -15.73 -18.27
N HIS A 148 4.55 -15.35 -16.99
CA HIS A 148 4.73 -16.25 -15.85
C HIS A 148 3.46 -17.01 -15.45
N ILE A 149 2.31 -16.68 -16.02
CA ILE A 149 1.05 -17.35 -15.69
C ILE A 149 0.96 -18.61 -16.54
N HIS A 150 1.06 -19.77 -15.89
CA HIS A 150 0.80 -21.05 -16.52
C HIS A 150 -0.70 -21.19 -16.84
N THR A 151 -1.14 -20.58 -17.94
CA THR A 151 -2.53 -20.61 -18.44
C THR A 151 -2.85 -21.86 -19.28
N LYS A 152 -1.95 -22.87 -19.29
CA LYS A 152 -2.02 -24.02 -20.22
C LYS A 152 -3.28 -24.89 -20.13
N GLU A 153 -4.12 -24.71 -19.10
CA GLU A 153 -5.29 -25.55 -18.85
C GLU A 153 -6.63 -24.80 -18.89
N TRP A 154 -6.63 -23.49 -19.21
CA TRP A 154 -7.83 -22.67 -19.11
C TRP A 154 -8.41 -22.35 -20.50
N LYS A 155 -9.73 -22.46 -20.66
CA LYS A 155 -10.44 -22.00 -21.87
C LYS A 155 -10.45 -20.47 -21.91
N GLU A 156 -10.22 -19.85 -23.07
CA GLU A 156 -10.01 -18.39 -23.23
C GLU A 156 -11.03 -17.49 -22.48
N GLU A 157 -12.32 -17.85 -22.47
CA GLU A 157 -13.36 -17.06 -21.76
C GLU A 157 -13.36 -17.25 -20.23
N ASP A 158 -12.93 -18.42 -19.76
CA ASP A 158 -12.79 -18.73 -18.32
C ASP A 158 -11.44 -18.22 -17.78
N VAL A 159 -10.44 -18.06 -18.64
CA VAL A 159 -9.11 -17.53 -18.28
C VAL A 159 -9.24 -16.17 -17.61
N LEU A 160 -9.94 -15.23 -18.26
CA LEU A 160 -10.07 -13.87 -17.77
C LEU A 160 -10.86 -13.83 -16.47
N LYS A 161 -11.96 -14.60 -16.37
CA LYS A 161 -12.76 -14.71 -15.14
C LYS A 161 -11.99 -15.26 -13.96
N ASN A 162 -11.24 -16.33 -14.17
CA ASN A 162 -10.42 -16.92 -13.11
C ASN A 162 -9.26 -15.99 -12.73
N LEU A 163 -8.65 -15.33 -13.72
CA LEU A 163 -7.63 -14.31 -13.47
C LEU A 163 -8.16 -13.16 -12.59
N TRP A 164 -9.41 -12.71 -12.81
CA TRP A 164 -10.06 -11.68 -11.97
C TRP A 164 -10.06 -12.05 -10.50
N THR A 165 -10.45 -13.29 -10.20
CA THR A 165 -10.55 -13.76 -8.81
C THR A 165 -9.19 -13.86 -8.11
N LEU A 166 -8.10 -13.86 -8.88
CA LEU A 166 -6.74 -14.04 -8.38
C LEU A 166 -5.96 -12.73 -8.29
N LEU A 167 -6.42 -11.68 -8.98
CA LEU A 167 -5.80 -10.36 -8.95
C LEU A 167 -6.14 -9.65 -7.64
N LYS A 168 -5.11 -9.13 -6.99
CA LYS A 168 -5.24 -8.26 -5.82
C LYS A 168 -4.49 -6.97 -6.08
N LEU A 169 -5.16 -5.85 -5.87
CA LEU A 169 -4.59 -4.52 -5.99
C LEU A 169 -4.39 -3.91 -4.59
N SER A 170 -3.23 -3.28 -4.38
CA SER A 170 -2.98 -2.40 -3.25
C SER A 170 -2.64 -1.01 -3.77
N TRP A 171 -3.27 0.01 -3.20
CA TRP A 171 -3.08 1.39 -3.63
C TRP A 171 -2.98 2.30 -2.42
N ILE A 172 -1.78 2.80 -2.19
CA ILE A 172 -1.51 3.80 -1.18
C ILE A 172 -1.36 5.16 -1.85
N VAL A 173 -2.07 6.16 -1.34
CA VAL A 173 -1.84 7.56 -1.68
C VAL A 173 -1.08 8.21 -0.55
N ILE A 174 -0.06 8.98 -0.92
CA ILE A 174 0.82 9.69 -0.01
C ILE A 174 0.66 11.18 -0.31
N ASP A 175 0.32 11.94 0.73
CA ASP A 175 0.30 13.40 0.71
C ASP A 175 1.61 13.91 1.33
N PRO A 176 2.56 14.42 0.51
CA PRO A 176 3.84 14.92 0.99
C PRO A 176 3.72 16.17 1.86
N ILE A 177 2.67 16.97 1.65
CA ILE A 177 2.46 18.26 2.32
C ILE A 177 1.93 18.00 3.73
N ARG A 178 0.89 17.17 3.84
CA ARG A 178 0.32 16.77 5.13
C ARG A 178 1.16 15.73 5.84
N LYS A 179 2.10 15.09 5.13
CA LYS A 179 2.92 14.00 5.64
C LYS A 179 2.06 12.85 6.14
N ARG A 180 1.05 12.50 5.34
CA ARG A 180 0.07 11.45 5.63
C ARG A 180 -0.03 10.48 4.47
N ALA A 181 -0.48 9.28 4.75
CA ALA A 181 -0.85 8.31 3.73
C ALA A 181 -2.29 7.82 3.91
N ALA A 182 -2.83 7.18 2.89
CA ALA A 182 -4.11 6.50 2.96
C ALA A 182 -4.11 5.31 2.01
N ASN A 183 -4.71 4.20 2.44
CA ASN A 183 -5.01 3.10 1.54
C ASN A 183 -6.37 3.35 0.88
N LEU A 184 -6.38 3.52 -0.44
CA LEU A 184 -7.59 3.80 -1.21
C LEU A 184 -8.45 2.55 -1.43
N LEU A 185 -7.87 1.36 -1.39
CA LEU A 185 -8.59 0.12 -1.71
C LEU A 185 -9.03 -0.58 -0.44
N ARG A 186 -10.34 -0.59 -0.23
CA ARG A 186 -10.98 -1.33 0.85
C ARG A 186 -11.10 -2.81 0.47
N SER A 187 -9.98 -3.54 0.48
CA SER A 187 -9.85 -5.01 0.40
C SER A 187 -10.65 -5.79 -0.68
N SER A 188 -11.38 -5.13 -1.58
CA SER A 188 -12.35 -5.74 -2.50
C SER A 188 -12.72 -4.77 -3.64
N CYS A 189 -11.74 -4.13 -4.27
CA CYS A 189 -12.02 -3.40 -5.51
C CYS A 189 -11.89 -4.35 -6.69
N GLU A 190 -13.03 -4.71 -7.27
CA GLU A 190 -13.08 -5.41 -8.55
C GLU A 190 -12.76 -4.43 -9.69
N PRO A 191 -11.94 -4.81 -10.68
CA PRO A 191 -11.70 -3.99 -11.85
C PRO A 191 -13.01 -3.84 -12.66
N VAL A 192 -13.24 -2.64 -13.20
CA VAL A 192 -14.48 -2.29 -13.88
C VAL A 192 -14.44 -2.60 -15.38
N ARG A 193 -13.29 -2.47 -16.03
CA ARG A 193 -13.15 -2.80 -17.47
C ARG A 193 -11.77 -3.31 -17.79
N VAL A 194 -11.72 -4.34 -18.64
CA VAL A 194 -10.46 -4.82 -19.22
C VAL A 194 -10.59 -4.93 -20.72
N SER A 195 -9.61 -4.37 -21.42
CA SER A 195 -9.49 -4.46 -22.86
C SER A 195 -8.18 -5.13 -23.20
N GLN A 196 -8.25 -6.13 -24.09
CA GLN A 196 -7.08 -6.70 -24.73
C GLN A 196 -6.96 -6.08 -26.11
N ARG A 197 -5.83 -5.41 -26.38
CA ARG A 197 -5.52 -4.91 -27.72
C ARG A 197 -4.53 -5.87 -28.34
N ASN A 198 -5.00 -6.64 -29.31
CA ASN A 198 -4.14 -7.55 -30.07
C ASN A 198 -3.34 -6.74 -31.09
N HIS A 199 -2.02 -6.70 -30.92
CA HIS A 199 -1.13 -6.19 -31.96
C HIS A 199 -0.80 -7.31 -32.95
N GLU A 200 -0.68 -6.97 -34.25
CA GLU A 200 -0.36 -7.91 -35.33
C GLU A 200 0.99 -8.64 -35.19
N ARG A 201 1.75 -8.41 -34.11
CA ARG A 201 3.04 -9.05 -33.79
C ARG A 201 3.05 -9.90 -32.52
N GLY A 202 1.90 -10.40 -32.07
CA GLY A 202 1.82 -11.50 -31.10
C GLY A 202 2.09 -11.14 -29.62
N LEU A 203 2.29 -9.87 -29.28
CA LEU A 203 2.26 -9.40 -27.89
C LEU A 203 0.90 -8.72 -27.65
N GLY A 204 0.02 -9.38 -26.89
CA GLY A 204 -1.26 -8.81 -26.48
C GLY A 204 -1.05 -7.79 -25.36
N GLU A 205 -1.51 -6.56 -25.57
CA GLU A 205 -1.52 -5.53 -24.54
C GLU A 205 -2.82 -5.67 -23.71
N HIS A 206 -2.71 -5.77 -22.39
CA HIS A 206 -3.85 -5.93 -21.50
C HIS A 206 -4.01 -4.68 -20.64
N THR A 207 -5.04 -3.87 -20.92
CA THR A 207 -5.37 -2.71 -20.09
C THR A 207 -6.38 -3.11 -19.02
N ILE A 208 -6.05 -2.90 -17.74
CA ILE A 208 -6.98 -3.11 -16.62
C ILE A 208 -7.41 -1.75 -16.05
N GLN A 209 -8.70 -1.47 -16.05
CA GLN A 209 -9.30 -0.26 -15.49
C GLN A 209 -10.03 -0.59 -14.18
N TYR A 210 -9.72 0.14 -13.12
CA TYR A 210 -10.44 0.10 -11.84
C TYR A 210 -11.30 1.36 -11.71
N GLU A 211 -12.53 1.24 -11.20
CA GLU A 211 -13.34 2.39 -10.78
C GLU A 211 -13.36 2.41 -9.25
N LEU A 212 -12.95 3.54 -8.68
CA LEU A 212 -12.96 3.74 -7.24
C LEU A 212 -14.17 4.57 -6.87
N VAL A 213 -15.23 3.92 -6.37
CA VAL A 213 -16.36 4.63 -5.78
C VAL A 213 -15.98 5.01 -4.36
N MET A 214 -15.50 6.24 -4.18
CA MET A 214 -15.30 6.81 -2.85
C MET A 214 -16.67 7.12 -2.26
N ALA A 215 -17.10 6.34 -1.26
CA ALA A 215 -18.30 6.67 -0.49
C ALA A 215 -18.06 8.01 0.22
N GLY A 216 -18.91 9.00 -0.09
CA GLY A 216 -18.88 10.34 0.50
C GLY A 216 -19.26 10.38 1.97
#